data_AF-A0A0D8XRW9-F1
#
_entry.id   AF-A0A0D8XRW9-F1
#
_cell.length_a   1.000
_cell.length_b   1.000
_cell.length_c   1.000
_cell.angle_alpha   90.00
_cell.angle_beta   90.00
_cell.angle_gamma   90.00
#
_symmetry.space_group_name_H-M   'P 1'
#
loop_
_entity.id
_entity.type
_entity.pdbx_description
1 polymer ?
#
loop_
_entity_poly.entity_id
_entity_poly.type
_entity_poly.pdbx_seq_one_letter_code
_entity_poly.pdbx_strand_id
1 'polypeptide(L)'
;MPSLLLQPFLSALLILLLAIYTISVVLVLFTAGEMVSKRVTISKEDSILVVETNMTQTTKLMMIYQIFGFIWVSEFFMACQRLFIAGAVSMLSVSRRFASVIPRSPVRCSLFNLLRYHLGSAALGAFILVIVRVPRYIIIWSLARMRSVRNVAVKKILGIFVCTLACMERCLQYINYNVFTVISYSGFSFCPAAKVAVNHLLDNAVDIATANTVCDMMLFLTKCLIGGITAFCAYIWMAEILPSLSHPWLPLLIMFVCAYQIANCFLSLYGMIIDTIMLCCTEEMVLLQDNTELAQQLKVTFSQYFFRLN
;
A
#
# COMPACT_ATOMS: atom_id res chain seq x y z
N MET A 1 21.08 -5.80 -5.36
CA MET A 1 20.48 -6.61 -4.28
C MET A 1 19.15 -7.19 -4.73
N PRO A 2 19.13 -8.41 -5.30
CA PRO A 2 17.90 -9.01 -5.83
C PRO A 2 16.85 -9.36 -4.76
N SER A 3 17.25 -9.48 -3.48
CA SER A 3 16.35 -9.84 -2.38
C SER A 3 15.35 -8.76 -1.97
N LEU A 4 15.61 -7.47 -2.23
CA LEU A 4 14.65 -6.39 -1.99
C LEU A 4 13.43 -6.48 -2.91
N LEU A 5 13.60 -7.04 -4.11
CA LEU A 5 12.50 -7.27 -5.06
C LEU A 5 11.55 -8.38 -4.60
N LEU A 6 12.00 -9.29 -3.72
CA LEU A 6 11.18 -10.38 -3.18
C LEU A 6 10.26 -9.94 -2.02
N GLN A 7 10.63 -8.85 -1.34
CA GLN A 7 9.89 -8.29 -0.20
C GLN A 7 8.37 -8.08 -0.45
N PRO A 8 7.93 -7.43 -1.56
CA PRO A 8 6.51 -7.25 -1.82
C PRO A 8 5.77 -8.58 -2.05
N PHE A 9 6.42 -9.58 -2.67
CA PHE A 9 5.83 -10.90 -2.86
C PHE A 9 5.62 -11.62 -1.53
N LEU A 10 6.60 -11.53 -0.62
CA LEU A 10 6.46 -12.09 0.73
C LEU A 10 5.31 -11.42 1.48
N SER A 11 5.19 -10.10 1.39
CA SER A 11 4.12 -9.35 2.06
C SER A 11 2.74 -9.69 1.46
N ALA A 12 2.65 -9.82 0.13
CA ALA A 12 1.44 -10.27 -0.55
C ALA A 12 1.06 -11.71 -0.17
N LEU A 13 2.03 -12.62 -0.06
CA LEU A 13 1.82 -13.98 0.41
C LEU A 13 1.29 -14.00 1.84
N LEU A 14 1.86 -13.22 2.75
CA LEU A 14 1.39 -13.10 4.13
C LEU A 14 -0.05 -12.56 4.21
N ILE A 15 -0.39 -11.55 3.41
CA ILE A 15 -1.75 -11.02 3.33
C ILE A 15 -2.72 -12.07 2.75
N LEU A 16 -2.30 -12.83 1.73
CA LEU A 16 -3.11 -13.90 1.16
C LEU A 16 -3.40 -15.01 2.19
N LEU A 17 -2.38 -15.45 2.92
CA LEU A 17 -2.52 -16.44 3.99
C LEU A 17 -3.45 -15.92 5.10
N LEU A 18 -3.31 -14.65 5.48
CA LEU A 18 -4.21 -13.99 6.42
C LEU A 18 -5.66 -13.95 5.89
N ALA A 19 -5.86 -13.66 4.61
CA ALA A 19 -7.19 -13.65 4.00
C ALA A 19 -7.83 -15.05 4.04
N ILE A 20 -7.07 -16.10 3.70
CA ILE A 20 -7.52 -17.49 3.79
C ILE A 20 -7.90 -17.85 5.23
N TYR A 21 -7.08 -17.46 6.21
CA TYR A 21 -7.37 -17.65 7.63
C TYR A 21 -8.65 -16.93 8.06
N THR A 22 -8.82 -15.65 7.70
CA THR A 22 -10.02 -14.90 8.07
C THR A 22 -11.27 -15.51 7.44
N ILE A 23 -11.21 -15.89 6.15
CA ILE A 23 -12.33 -16.52 5.45
C ILE A 23 -12.68 -17.85 6.10
N SER A 24 -11.71 -18.70 6.43
CA SER A 24 -11.97 -19.99 7.07
C SER A 24 -12.65 -19.83 8.44
N VAL A 25 -12.18 -18.86 9.25
CA VAL A 25 -12.81 -18.56 10.55
C VAL A 25 -14.23 -18.01 10.38
N VAL A 26 -14.46 -17.11 9.43
CA VAL A 26 -15.80 -16.56 9.15
C VAL A 26 -16.76 -17.65 8.68
N LEU A 27 -16.29 -18.58 7.84
CA LEU A 27 -17.08 -19.74 7.40
C LEU A 27 -17.46 -20.63 8.58
N VAL A 28 -16.51 -20.95 9.47
CA VAL A 28 -16.78 -21.74 10.68
C VAL A 28 -17.79 -21.03 11.59
N LEU A 29 -17.65 -19.72 11.79
CA LEU A 29 -18.60 -18.91 12.57
C LEU A 29 -20.00 -18.92 11.95
N PHE A 30 -20.09 -18.89 10.61
CA PHE A 30 -21.37 -18.95 9.90
C PHE A 30 -22.02 -20.35 10.01
N THR A 31 -21.24 -21.42 9.98
CA THR A 31 -21.78 -22.79 10.16
C THR A 31 -22.16 -23.10 11.60
N ALA A 32 -21.58 -22.41 12.57
CA ALA A 32 -21.89 -22.58 13.99
C ALA A 32 -23.21 -21.92 14.42
N GLY A 33 -23.85 -21.13 13.57
CA GLY A 33 -25.15 -20.53 13.88
C GLY A 33 -26.28 -21.56 13.85
N GLU A 34 -27.17 -21.50 14.83
CA GLU A 34 -28.33 -22.39 14.87
C GLU A 34 -29.25 -22.14 13.66
N MET A 35 -29.53 -23.22 12.91
CA MET A 35 -30.45 -23.17 11.78
C MET A 35 -31.88 -23.25 12.31
N VAL A 36 -32.62 -22.14 12.22
CA VAL A 36 -34.03 -22.10 12.61
C VAL A 36 -34.87 -22.08 11.34
N SER A 37 -35.75 -23.06 11.18
CA SER A 37 -36.70 -23.09 10.07
C SER A 37 -37.91 -22.23 10.40
N LYS A 38 -38.16 -21.21 9.57
CA LYS A 38 -39.33 -20.33 9.68
C LYS A 38 -40.22 -20.56 8.47
N ARG A 39 -41.48 -20.93 8.70
CA ARG A 39 -42.50 -20.94 7.63
C ARG A 39 -42.95 -19.52 7.35
N VAL A 40 -42.69 -19.04 6.14
CA VAL A 40 -43.19 -17.77 5.64
C VAL A 40 -44.41 -18.07 4.78
N THR A 41 -45.59 -17.71 5.24
CA THR A 41 -46.84 -17.76 4.46
C THR A 41 -46.82 -16.65 3.42
N ILE A 42 -46.83 -17.02 2.14
CA ILE A 42 -46.87 -16.09 1.00
C ILE A 42 -48.32 -15.81 0.60
N SER A 43 -49.22 -16.77 0.83
CA SER A 43 -50.66 -16.64 0.63
C SER A 43 -51.42 -17.54 1.62
N LYS A 44 -52.76 -17.46 1.66
CA LYS A 44 -53.61 -18.23 2.60
C LYS A 44 -53.40 -19.76 2.53
N GLU A 45 -52.88 -20.29 1.42
CA GLU A 45 -52.65 -21.72 1.20
C GLU A 45 -51.18 -22.11 0.96
N ASP A 46 -50.29 -21.15 0.65
CA ASP A 46 -48.87 -21.42 0.33
C ASP A 46 -47.93 -20.89 1.42
N SER A 47 -47.15 -21.78 2.02
CA SER A 47 -46.07 -21.44 2.95
C SER A 47 -44.74 -22.03 2.48
N ILE A 48 -43.71 -21.18 2.39
CA ILE A 48 -42.34 -21.60 2.06
C ILE A 48 -41.57 -21.77 3.37
N LEU A 49 -40.83 -22.87 3.48
CA LEU A 49 -39.89 -23.10 4.59
C LEU A 49 -38.58 -22.36 4.29
N VAL A 50 -38.35 -21.25 5.01
CA VAL A 50 -37.10 -20.50 4.93
C VAL A 50 -36.23 -20.93 6.10
N VAL A 51 -35.06 -21.51 5.81
CA VAL A 51 -34.06 -21.79 6.83
C VAL A 51 -33.26 -20.51 7.06
N GLU A 52 -33.48 -19.86 8.19
CA GLU A 52 -32.76 -18.65 8.59
C GLU A 52 -31.71 -19.02 9.64
N THR A 53 -30.47 -18.59 9.45
CA THR A 53 -29.40 -18.81 10.42
C THR A 53 -29.53 -17.78 11.55
N ASN A 54 -29.94 -18.23 12.73
CA ASN A 54 -30.08 -17.34 13.88
C ASN A 54 -28.71 -17.09 14.52
N MET A 55 -28.04 -16.03 14.09
CA MET A 55 -26.75 -15.63 14.62
C MET A 55 -26.90 -14.95 15.97
N THR A 56 -26.33 -15.55 17.02
CA THR A 56 -26.23 -14.92 18.34
C THR A 56 -25.46 -13.59 18.27
N GLN A 57 -25.73 -12.68 19.20
CA GLN A 57 -25.01 -11.39 19.28
C GLN A 57 -23.50 -11.60 19.39
N THR A 58 -23.08 -12.63 20.14
CA THR A 58 -21.68 -13.02 20.30
C THR A 58 -21.04 -13.41 18.96
N THR A 59 -21.69 -14.25 18.16
CA THR A 59 -21.19 -14.65 16.84
C THR A 59 -21.08 -13.45 15.89
N LYS A 60 -22.04 -12.50 15.94
CA LYS A 60 -21.98 -11.25 15.17
C LYS A 60 -20.77 -10.39 15.55
N LEU A 61 -20.51 -10.23 16.84
CA LEU A 61 -19.35 -9.47 17.34
C LEU A 61 -18.03 -10.15 16.94
N MET A 62 -17.95 -11.48 17.02
CA MET A 62 -16.77 -12.24 16.56
C MET A 62 -16.51 -12.03 15.06
N MET A 63 -17.54 -12.04 14.21
CA MET A 63 -17.39 -11.75 12.78
C MET A 63 -16.86 -10.33 12.53
N ILE A 64 -17.41 -9.33 13.23
CA ILE A 64 -16.94 -7.94 13.12
C ILE A 64 -15.48 -7.82 13.56
N TYR A 65 -15.11 -8.47 14.67
CA TYR A 65 -13.74 -8.53 15.16
C TYR A 65 -12.78 -9.13 14.11
N GLN A 66 -13.17 -10.22 13.44
CA GLN A 66 -12.34 -10.83 12.40
C GLN A 66 -12.15 -9.92 11.18
N ILE A 67 -13.20 -9.21 10.75
CA ILE A 67 -13.10 -8.26 9.63
C ILE A 67 -12.20 -7.08 10.01
N PHE A 68 -12.38 -6.52 11.21
CA PHE A 68 -11.54 -5.44 11.71
C PHE A 68 -10.08 -5.87 11.84
N GLY A 69 -9.85 -7.05 12.43
CA GLY A 69 -8.54 -7.66 12.58
C GLY A 69 -7.85 -7.90 11.23
N PHE A 70 -8.58 -8.38 10.22
CA PHE A 70 -8.05 -8.55 8.87
C PHE A 70 -7.54 -7.22 8.27
N ILE A 71 -8.33 -6.15 8.36
CA ILE A 71 -7.95 -4.83 7.84
C ILE A 71 -6.72 -4.30 8.58
N TRP A 72 -6.70 -4.41 9.92
CA TRP A 72 -5.60 -3.92 10.73
C TRP A 72 -4.30 -4.70 10.51
N VAL A 73 -4.35 -6.02 10.52
CA VAL A 73 -3.16 -6.87 10.33
C VAL A 73 -2.62 -6.75 8.90
N SER A 74 -3.48 -6.57 7.90
CA SER A 74 -3.04 -6.29 6.52
C SER A 74 -2.22 -4.99 6.44
N GLU A 75 -2.73 -3.91 7.06
CA GLU A 75 -1.99 -2.64 7.12
C GLU A 75 -0.72 -2.74 7.95
N PHE A 76 -0.71 -3.56 9.00
CA PHE A 76 0.50 -3.85 9.76
C PHE A 76 1.58 -4.53 8.93
N PHE A 77 1.24 -5.52 8.09
CA PHE A 77 2.21 -6.13 7.17
C PHE A 77 2.74 -5.11 6.15
N MET A 78 1.87 -4.24 5.62
CA MET A 78 2.30 -3.16 4.73
C MET A 78 3.23 -2.15 5.43
N ALA A 79 2.97 -1.82 6.69
CA ALA A 79 3.85 -0.96 7.50
C ALA A 79 5.22 -1.60 7.75
N CYS A 80 5.23 -2.89 8.11
CA CYS A 80 6.45 -3.69 8.26
C CYS A 80 7.27 -3.73 6.96
N GLN A 81 6.62 -3.91 5.82
CA GLN A 81 7.28 -3.86 4.52
C GLN A 81 7.99 -2.52 4.29
N ARG A 82 7.30 -1.40 4.55
CA ARG A 82 7.85 -0.05 4.36
C ARG A 82 9.05 0.20 5.26
N LEU A 83 8.93 -0.11 6.55
CA LEU A 83 10.02 0.03 7.52
C LEU A 83 11.23 -0.83 7.16
N PHE A 84 11.01 -2.05 6.67
CA PHE A 84 12.10 -2.89 6.20
C PHE A 84 12.83 -2.29 4.98
N ILE A 85 12.08 -1.83 3.98
CA ILE A 85 12.66 -1.25 2.76
C ILE A 85 13.42 0.03 3.11
N ALA A 86 12.79 0.94 3.86
CA ALA A 86 13.42 2.18 4.33
C ALA A 86 14.65 1.89 5.20
N GLY A 87 14.58 0.88 6.08
CA GLY A 87 15.72 0.44 6.89
C GLY A 87 16.87 -0.13 6.06
N ALA A 88 16.58 -0.90 5.02
CA ALA A 88 17.59 -1.46 4.13
C ALA A 88 18.25 -0.38 3.26
N VAL A 89 17.46 0.60 2.79
CA VAL A 89 17.94 1.74 1.98
C VAL A 89 18.75 2.71 2.84
N SER A 90 18.28 3.06 4.04
CA SER A 90 19.01 3.95 4.95
C SER A 90 20.34 3.37 5.43
N MET A 91 20.47 2.03 5.55
CA MET A 91 21.76 1.39 5.81
C MET A 91 22.74 1.49 4.63
N LEU A 92 22.22 1.72 3.42
CA LEU A 92 23.02 1.91 2.21
C LEU A 92 23.34 3.38 1.93
N SER A 93 22.64 4.31 2.60
CA SER A 93 22.83 5.74 2.40
C SER A 93 24.25 6.17 2.73
N VAL A 94 24.73 7.17 1.99
CA VAL A 94 26.12 7.57 2.00
C VAL A 94 26.50 8.11 3.40
N SER A 95 25.58 8.82 4.06
CA SER A 95 25.76 9.28 5.45
C SER A 95 26.11 8.16 6.45
N ARG A 96 25.44 6.99 6.39
CA ARG A 96 25.73 5.87 7.30
C ARG A 96 26.94 5.02 6.91
N ARG A 97 27.34 5.03 5.63
CA ARG A 97 28.59 4.37 5.18
C ARG A 97 29.83 4.99 5.79
N PHE A 98 29.77 6.27 6.17
CA PHE A 98 30.89 6.99 6.76
C PHE A 98 30.87 7.02 8.29
N ALA A 99 29.69 6.83 8.92
CA ALA A 99 29.55 6.77 10.37
C ALA A 99 29.75 5.36 10.98
N SER A 100 29.65 4.29 10.19
CA SER A 100 29.74 2.91 10.68
C SER A 100 30.23 1.91 9.63
N VAL A 101 30.85 0.81 10.06
CA VAL A 101 31.25 -0.30 9.16
C VAL A 101 29.99 -0.91 8.54
N ILE A 102 29.92 -0.92 7.20
CA ILE A 102 28.80 -1.47 6.43
C ILE A 102 28.56 -2.92 6.87
N PRO A 103 27.39 -3.28 7.42
CA PRO A 103 27.11 -4.66 7.81
C PRO A 103 27.15 -5.58 6.59
N ARG A 104 27.72 -6.78 6.75
CA ARG A 104 27.88 -7.80 5.69
C ARG A 104 26.59 -8.13 4.92
N SER A 105 25.42 -7.88 5.52
CA SER A 105 24.12 -7.95 4.86
C SER A 105 23.17 -6.90 5.45
N PRO A 106 23.01 -5.71 4.82
CA PRO A 106 22.10 -4.65 5.30
C PRO A 106 20.62 -5.09 5.29
N VAL A 107 20.25 -5.98 4.37
CA VAL A 107 18.90 -6.60 4.30
C VAL A 107 18.59 -7.37 5.59
N ARG A 108 19.50 -8.24 6.03
CA ARG A 108 19.29 -9.04 7.25
C ARG A 108 19.30 -8.17 8.51
N CYS A 109 20.16 -7.16 8.55
CA CYS A 109 20.23 -6.21 9.65
C CYS A 109 18.93 -5.38 9.76
N SER A 110 18.42 -4.89 8.63
CA SER A 110 17.12 -4.19 8.58
C SER A 110 15.97 -5.07 9.07
N LEU A 111 15.93 -6.34 8.65
CA LEU A 111 14.93 -7.29 9.15
C LEU A 111 15.01 -7.47 10.66
N PHE A 112 16.22 -7.67 11.19
CA PHE A 112 16.42 -7.84 12.62
C PHE A 112 15.99 -6.60 13.41
N ASN A 113 16.36 -5.40 12.94
CA ASN A 113 15.98 -4.16 13.59
C ASN A 113 14.47 -3.92 13.55
N LEU A 114 13.81 -4.24 12.42
CA LEU A 114 12.35 -4.19 12.32
C LEU A 114 11.71 -5.07 13.39
N LEU A 115 12.09 -6.35 13.44
CA LEU A 115 11.51 -7.34 14.35
C LEU A 115 11.79 -7.03 15.82
N ARG A 116 12.98 -6.48 16.13
CA ARG A 116 13.41 -6.24 17.51
C ARG A 116 12.96 -4.90 18.08
N TYR A 117 12.86 -3.86 17.25
CA TYR A 117 12.70 -2.47 17.71
C TYR A 117 11.50 -1.72 17.11
N HIS A 118 11.07 -2.02 15.88
CA HIS A 118 10.11 -1.14 15.17
C HIS A 118 8.70 -1.72 14.98
N LEU A 119 8.43 -2.96 15.43
CA LEU A 119 7.09 -3.56 15.33
C LEU A 119 6.00 -2.73 16.03
N GLY A 120 6.30 -2.12 17.18
CA GLY A 120 5.34 -1.26 17.89
C GLY A 120 4.95 -0.02 17.08
N SER A 121 5.93 0.64 16.46
CA SER A 121 5.68 1.78 15.57
C SER A 121 4.90 1.38 14.32
N ALA A 122 5.19 0.20 13.76
CA ALA A 122 4.44 -0.35 12.62
C ALA A 122 2.98 -0.60 12.99
N ALA A 123 2.73 -1.22 14.15
CA ALA A 123 1.39 -1.51 14.65
C ALA A 123 0.59 -0.23 14.93
N LEU A 124 1.21 0.77 15.54
CA LEU A 124 0.58 2.07 15.81
C LEU A 124 0.23 2.81 14.52
N GLY A 125 1.16 2.90 13.57
CA GLY A 125 0.91 3.53 12.27
C GLY A 125 -0.21 2.84 11.50
N ALA A 126 -0.21 1.49 11.47
CA ALA A 126 -1.28 0.71 10.85
C ALA A 126 -2.64 0.96 11.53
N PHE A 127 -2.67 1.03 12.86
CA PHE A 127 -3.89 1.28 13.63
C PHE A 127 -4.48 2.66 13.33
N ILE A 128 -3.66 3.71 13.28
CA ILE A 128 -4.10 5.08 12.95
C ILE A 128 -4.79 5.11 11.58
N LEU A 129 -4.26 4.38 10.59
CA LEU A 129 -4.87 4.33 9.27
C LEU A 129 -6.22 3.59 9.28
N VAL A 130 -6.32 2.49 10.04
CA VAL A 130 -7.55 1.69 10.16
C VAL A 130 -8.69 2.49 10.83
N ILE A 131 -8.38 3.36 11.80
CA ILE A 131 -9.38 4.23 12.45
C ILE A 131 -10.13 5.10 11.44
N VAL A 132 -9.48 5.56 10.36
CA VAL A 132 -10.13 6.38 9.33
C VAL A 132 -10.76 5.52 8.24
N ARG A 133 -10.12 4.39 7.90
CA ARG A 133 -10.58 3.50 6.83
C ARG A 133 -11.88 2.75 7.19
N VAL A 134 -12.03 2.29 8.43
CA VAL A 134 -13.21 1.53 8.87
C VAL A 134 -14.51 2.36 8.79
N PRO A 135 -14.59 3.59 9.33
CA PRO A 135 -15.76 4.46 9.15
C PRO A 135 -16.09 4.72 7.68
N ARG A 136 -15.06 4.93 6.83
CA ARG A 136 -15.26 5.13 5.38
C ARG A 136 -15.96 3.92 4.75
N TYR A 137 -15.51 2.71 5.07
CA TYR A 137 -16.11 1.48 4.56
C TYR A 137 -17.55 1.27 5.07
N ILE A 138 -17.83 1.59 6.33
CA ILE A 138 -19.18 1.53 6.90
C ILE A 138 -20.14 2.47 6.15
N ILE A 139 -19.70 3.70 5.82
CA ILE A 139 -20.54 4.66 5.08
C ILE A 139 -20.77 4.20 3.64
N ILE A 140 -19.73 3.69 2.97
CA ILE A 140 -19.86 3.14 1.60
C ILE A 140 -20.85 1.97 1.58
N TRP A 141 -20.75 1.05 2.54
CA TRP A 141 -21.68 -0.06 2.67
C TRP A 141 -23.12 0.42 2.93
N SER A 142 -23.29 1.40 3.80
CA SER A 142 -24.60 2.01 4.09
C SER A 142 -25.21 2.66 2.83
N LEU A 143 -24.41 3.41 2.07
CA LEU A 143 -24.81 4.01 0.79
C LEU A 143 -25.25 2.95 -0.23
N ALA A 144 -24.52 1.84 -0.32
CA ALA A 144 -24.88 0.72 -1.19
C ALA A 144 -26.22 0.09 -0.79
N ARG A 145 -26.52 0.02 0.52
CA ARG A 145 -27.80 -0.50 1.03
C ARG A 145 -28.97 0.46 0.82
N MET A 146 -28.74 1.77 0.85
CA MET A 146 -29.77 2.80 0.65
C MET A 146 -30.12 3.07 -0.82
N ARG A 147 -29.69 2.21 -1.76
CA ARG A 147 -29.97 2.41 -3.19
C ARG A 147 -31.47 2.51 -3.49
N SER A 148 -32.33 1.81 -2.73
CA SER A 148 -33.81 1.84 -2.84
C SER A 148 -34.49 3.05 -2.16
N VAL A 149 -33.80 3.81 -1.31
CA VAL A 149 -34.38 4.93 -0.56
C VAL A 149 -34.28 6.23 -1.38
N ARG A 150 -35.39 6.98 -1.49
CA ARG A 150 -35.50 8.21 -2.33
C ARG A 150 -34.87 9.47 -1.70
N ASN A 151 -34.34 9.41 -0.48
CA ASN A 151 -33.82 10.58 0.22
C ASN A 151 -32.46 11.04 -0.35
N VAL A 152 -32.51 11.91 -1.36
CA VAL A 152 -31.34 12.46 -2.06
C VAL A 152 -30.41 13.23 -1.12
N ALA A 153 -30.95 13.96 -0.13
CA ALA A 153 -30.17 14.74 0.83
C ALA A 153 -29.20 13.86 1.66
N VAL A 154 -29.69 12.74 2.20
CA VAL A 154 -28.87 11.79 3.00
C VAL A 154 -27.76 11.20 2.14
N LYS A 155 -28.06 10.84 0.88
CA LYS A 155 -27.06 10.31 -0.06
C LYS A 155 -25.95 11.32 -0.34
N LYS A 156 -26.29 12.60 -0.54
CA LYS A 156 -25.31 13.67 -0.76
C LYS A 156 -24.42 13.89 0.47
N ILE A 157 -25.00 13.97 1.66
CA ILE A 157 -24.25 14.18 2.92
C ILE A 157 -23.26 13.03 3.15
N LEU A 158 -23.71 11.78 3.04
CA LEU A 158 -22.82 10.63 3.22
C LEU A 158 -21.74 10.56 2.14
N GLY A 159 -22.05 10.97 0.89
CA GLY A 159 -21.06 11.11 -0.16
C GLY A 159 -19.93 12.10 0.19
N ILE A 160 -20.27 13.25 0.81
CA ILE A 160 -19.27 14.21 1.30
C ILE A 160 -18.38 13.57 2.36
N PHE A 161 -18.95 12.89 3.36
CA PHE A 161 -18.17 12.21 4.39
C PHE A 161 -17.24 11.12 3.83
N VAL A 162 -17.69 10.36 2.83
CA VAL A 162 -16.84 9.37 2.13
C VAL A 162 -15.65 10.07 1.47
N CYS A 163 -15.87 11.20 0.80
CA CYS A 163 -14.81 11.99 0.19
C CYS A 163 -13.83 12.52 1.26
N THR A 164 -14.33 13.13 2.32
CA THR A 164 -13.51 13.66 3.42
C THR A 164 -12.65 12.59 4.07
N LEU A 165 -13.24 11.43 4.40
CA LEU A 165 -12.50 10.30 4.98
C LEU A 165 -11.52 9.70 3.99
N ALA A 166 -11.84 9.67 2.69
CA ALA A 166 -10.89 9.24 1.67
C ALA A 166 -9.68 10.18 1.60
N CYS A 167 -9.90 11.51 1.63
CA CYS A 167 -8.81 12.49 1.65
C CYS A 167 -7.95 12.36 2.92
N MET A 168 -8.59 12.19 4.08
CA MET A 168 -7.90 11.98 5.34
C MET A 168 -7.09 10.67 5.34
N GLU A 169 -7.65 9.58 4.82
CA GLU A 169 -6.95 8.31 4.67
C GLU A 169 -5.69 8.47 3.80
N ARG A 170 -5.78 9.18 2.67
CA ARG A 170 -4.61 9.44 1.80
C ARG A 170 -3.56 10.29 2.50
N CYS A 171 -3.98 11.35 3.19
CA CYS A 171 -3.08 12.22 3.93
C CYS A 171 -2.36 11.44 5.05
N LEU A 172 -3.09 10.66 5.86
CA LEU A 172 -2.50 9.83 6.92
C LEU A 172 -1.61 8.73 6.36
N GLN A 173 -1.98 8.12 5.25
CA GLN A 173 -1.14 7.12 4.58
C GLN A 173 0.20 7.73 4.15
N TYR A 174 0.15 8.95 3.61
CA TYR A 174 1.32 9.70 3.21
C TYR A 174 2.16 10.14 4.42
N ILE A 175 1.56 10.69 5.47
CA ILE A 175 2.28 11.05 6.70
C ILE A 175 2.94 9.80 7.31
N ASN A 176 2.21 8.70 7.51
CA ASN A 176 2.74 7.45 8.06
C ASN A 176 3.95 6.95 7.28
N TYR A 177 3.91 7.09 5.97
CA TYR A 177 5.02 6.71 5.11
C TYR A 177 6.28 7.53 5.41
N ASN A 178 6.16 8.86 5.48
CA ASN A 178 7.25 9.75 5.85
C ASN A 178 7.76 9.45 7.28
N VAL A 179 6.84 9.19 8.23
CA VAL A 179 7.20 8.78 9.59
C VAL A 179 8.08 7.53 9.57
N PHE A 180 7.70 6.50 8.79
CA PHE A 180 8.48 5.26 8.72
C PHE A 180 9.87 5.47 8.11
N THR A 181 10.00 6.39 7.15
CA THR A 181 11.30 6.82 6.65
C THR A 181 12.14 7.44 7.76
N VAL A 182 11.60 8.39 8.53
CA VAL A 182 12.30 9.00 9.68
C VAL A 182 12.71 7.98 10.73
N ILE A 183 11.82 7.04 11.07
CA ILE A 183 12.14 5.94 11.99
C ILE A 183 13.34 5.13 11.49
N SER A 184 13.42 4.88 10.18
CA SER A 184 14.46 4.03 9.60
C SER A 184 15.87 4.62 9.73
N TYR A 185 16.03 5.93 9.48
CA TYR A 185 17.35 6.59 9.54
C TYR A 185 17.67 7.19 10.92
N SER A 186 16.68 7.59 11.71
CA SER A 186 16.90 8.17 13.05
C SER A 186 16.82 7.15 14.17
N GLY A 187 16.12 6.03 13.98
CA GLY A 187 15.85 5.03 15.03
C GLY A 187 14.82 5.47 16.08
N PHE A 188 14.12 6.59 15.86
CA PHE A 188 13.11 7.11 16.78
C PHE A 188 11.85 6.22 16.87
N SER A 189 11.09 6.38 17.96
CA SER A 189 9.74 5.85 18.05
C SER A 189 8.76 6.66 17.18
N PHE A 190 7.54 6.17 17.01
CA PHE A 190 6.57 6.74 16.08
C PHE A 190 6.27 8.23 16.30
N CYS A 191 5.97 8.67 17.53
CA CYS A 191 5.53 10.05 17.77
C CYS A 191 6.62 11.11 17.53
N PRO A 192 7.86 10.95 18.04
CA PRO A 192 8.95 11.86 17.70
C PRO A 192 9.27 11.89 16.20
N ALA A 193 9.29 10.72 15.55
CA ALA A 193 9.48 10.64 14.10
C ALA A 193 8.36 11.32 13.32
N ALA A 194 7.11 11.20 13.79
CA ALA A 194 5.97 11.85 13.17
C ALA A 194 6.06 13.37 13.23
N LYS A 195 6.52 13.92 14.37
CA LYS A 195 6.72 15.37 14.51
C LYS A 195 7.76 15.88 13.51
N VAL A 196 8.89 15.19 13.39
CA VAL A 196 9.96 15.54 12.44
C VAL A 196 9.44 15.45 11.00
N ALA A 197 8.82 14.33 10.63
CA ALA A 197 8.27 14.10 9.31
C ALA A 197 7.23 15.17 8.92
N VAL A 198 6.29 15.50 9.81
CA VAL A 198 5.25 16.50 9.53
C VAL A 198 5.84 17.89 9.36
N ASN A 199 6.80 18.29 10.19
CA ASN A 199 7.48 19.58 10.03
C ASN A 199 8.19 19.67 8.67
N HIS A 200 8.96 18.64 8.30
CA HIS A 200 9.62 18.60 6.99
C HIS A 200 8.63 18.67 5.81
N LEU A 201 7.49 17.97 5.93
CA LEU A 201 6.43 18.01 4.92
C LEU A 201 5.83 19.40 4.77
N LEU A 202 5.64 20.13 5.87
CA LEU A 202 5.09 21.48 5.84
C LEU A 202 6.08 22.50 5.25
N ASP A 203 7.36 22.33 5.55
CA ASP A 203 8.41 23.27 5.13
C ASP A 203 8.78 23.11 3.64
N ASN A 204 8.69 21.89 3.07
CA ASN A 204 9.13 21.59 1.70
C ASN A 204 8.02 20.98 0.82
N ALA A 205 6.75 21.28 1.11
CA ALA A 205 5.59 20.67 0.46
C ALA A 205 5.62 20.77 -1.08
N VAL A 206 6.07 21.93 -1.60
CA VAL A 206 6.09 22.21 -3.04
C VAL A 206 7.10 21.31 -3.76
N ASP A 207 8.33 21.21 -3.26
CA ASP A 207 9.38 20.44 -3.92
C ASP A 207 9.05 18.95 -3.94
N ILE A 208 8.51 18.44 -2.83
CA ILE A 208 8.09 17.04 -2.73
C ILE A 208 6.90 16.75 -3.66
N ALA A 209 5.91 17.64 -3.73
CA ALA A 209 4.79 17.49 -4.65
C ALA A 209 5.25 17.49 -6.11
N THR A 210 6.19 18.37 -6.46
CA THR A 210 6.70 18.48 -7.83
C THR A 210 7.46 17.22 -8.23
N ALA A 211 8.32 16.69 -7.35
CA ALA A 211 9.07 15.45 -7.59
C ALA A 211 8.14 14.24 -7.79
N ASN A 212 7.15 14.05 -6.90
CA ASN A 212 6.18 12.95 -7.00
C ASN A 212 5.38 13.02 -8.32
N THR A 213 5.00 14.23 -8.74
CA THR A 213 4.25 14.42 -9.99
C THR A 213 5.06 13.99 -11.21
N VAL A 214 6.38 14.28 -11.24
CA VAL A 214 7.27 13.85 -12.32
C VAL A 214 7.42 12.32 -12.35
N CYS A 215 7.59 11.69 -11.19
CA CYS A 215 7.69 10.24 -11.08
C CYS A 215 6.41 9.53 -11.55
N ASP A 216 5.24 10.03 -11.16
CA ASP A 216 3.95 9.49 -11.61
C ASP A 216 3.79 9.56 -13.13
N MET A 217 4.20 10.67 -13.75
CA MET A 217 4.18 10.83 -15.21
C MET A 217 5.10 9.82 -15.90
N MET A 218 6.30 9.61 -15.38
CA MET A 218 7.26 8.64 -15.92
C MET A 218 6.72 7.21 -15.85
N LEU A 219 6.10 6.84 -14.73
CA LEU A 219 5.49 5.51 -14.56
C LEU A 219 4.27 5.33 -15.48
N PHE A 220 3.46 6.36 -15.68
CA PHE A 220 2.35 6.33 -16.62
C PHE A 220 2.84 6.08 -18.06
N LEU A 221 3.84 6.83 -18.52
CA LEU A 221 4.47 6.64 -19.84
C LEU A 221 5.03 5.23 -20.00
N THR A 222 5.66 4.69 -18.96
CA THR A 222 6.24 3.33 -18.98
C THR A 222 5.15 2.26 -19.15
N LYS A 223 3.99 2.40 -18.46
CA LYS A 223 2.85 1.48 -18.63
C LYS A 223 2.31 1.49 -20.07
N CYS A 224 2.17 2.69 -20.64
CA CYS A 224 1.72 2.86 -22.03
C CYS A 224 2.72 2.27 -23.03
N LEU A 225 4.03 2.44 -22.79
CA LEU A 225 5.09 1.90 -23.65
C LEU A 225 5.11 0.36 -23.63
N ILE A 226 5.00 -0.26 -22.46
CA ILE A 226 4.93 -1.73 -22.34
C ILE A 226 3.70 -2.29 -23.06
N GLY A 227 2.53 -1.67 -22.86
CA GLY A 227 1.31 -2.04 -23.58
C GLY A 227 1.47 -1.89 -25.09
N GLY A 228 2.04 -0.77 -25.53
CA GLY A 228 2.24 -0.46 -26.95
C GLY A 228 3.20 -1.42 -27.65
N ILE A 229 4.36 -1.71 -27.06
CA ILE A 229 5.34 -2.67 -27.61
C ILE A 229 4.71 -4.07 -27.69
N THR A 230 3.99 -4.48 -26.65
CA THR A 230 3.35 -5.81 -26.62
C THR A 230 2.27 -5.93 -27.69
N ALA A 231 1.44 -4.88 -27.88
CA ALA A 231 0.46 -4.83 -28.96
C ALA A 231 1.12 -4.82 -30.35
N PHE A 232 2.23 -4.10 -30.52
CA PHE A 232 2.96 -4.07 -31.78
C PHE A 232 3.57 -5.44 -32.14
N CYS A 233 4.21 -6.13 -31.17
CA CYS A 233 4.70 -7.49 -31.37
C CYS A 233 3.56 -8.47 -31.69
N ALA A 234 2.42 -8.34 -31.00
CA ALA A 234 1.24 -9.16 -31.26
C ALA A 234 0.65 -8.92 -32.66
N TYR A 235 0.74 -7.69 -33.18
CA TYR A 235 0.32 -7.36 -34.55
C TYR A 235 1.18 -8.07 -35.60
N ILE A 236 2.51 -8.01 -35.46
CA ILE A 236 3.42 -8.70 -36.38
C ILE A 236 3.16 -10.21 -36.37
N TRP A 237 3.02 -10.79 -35.17
CA TRP A 237 2.77 -12.23 -35.02
C TRP A 237 1.40 -12.67 -35.59
N MET A 238 0.35 -11.87 -35.39
CA MET A 238 -0.96 -12.13 -36.01
C MET A 238 -0.95 -11.98 -37.53
N ALA A 239 -0.17 -11.05 -38.07
CA ALA A 239 -0.02 -10.85 -39.51
C ALA A 239 0.64 -12.07 -40.20
N GLU A 240 1.52 -12.78 -39.50
CA GLU A 240 2.14 -14.02 -40.01
C GLU A 240 1.20 -15.24 -39.94
N ILE A 241 0.41 -15.37 -38.87
CA ILE A 241 -0.41 -16.57 -38.61
C ILE A 241 -1.77 -16.53 -39.31
N LEU A 242 -2.44 -15.38 -39.32
CA LEU A 242 -3.82 -15.25 -39.79
C LEU A 242 -3.99 -14.04 -40.75
N PRO A 243 -3.43 -14.13 -41.97
CA PRO A 243 -3.45 -13.02 -42.94
C PRO A 243 -4.85 -12.66 -43.45
N SER A 244 -5.87 -13.49 -43.19
CA SER A 244 -7.26 -13.29 -43.61
C SER A 244 -8.13 -12.55 -42.58
N LEU A 245 -7.58 -12.12 -41.43
CA LEU A 245 -8.34 -11.44 -40.38
C LEU A 245 -8.59 -9.95 -40.74
N SER A 246 -9.79 -9.61 -41.18
CA SER A 246 -10.11 -8.24 -41.66
C SER A 246 -10.09 -7.16 -40.56
N HIS A 247 -10.19 -7.53 -39.28
CA HIS A 247 -10.26 -6.59 -38.14
C HIS A 247 -9.37 -7.01 -36.96
N PRO A 248 -8.03 -6.80 -37.03
CA PRO A 248 -7.10 -7.17 -35.96
C PRO A 248 -7.14 -6.21 -34.74
N TRP A 249 -7.80 -5.06 -34.84
CA TRP A 249 -7.78 -4.01 -33.82
C TRP A 249 -8.38 -4.45 -32.48
N LEU A 250 -9.39 -5.32 -32.47
CA LEU A 250 -10.06 -5.77 -31.24
C LEU A 250 -9.17 -6.72 -30.41
N PRO A 251 -8.57 -7.79 -30.98
CA PRO A 251 -7.56 -8.59 -30.29
C PRO A 251 -6.36 -7.77 -29.80
N LEU A 252 -5.89 -6.80 -30.58
CA LEU A 252 -4.78 -5.92 -30.20
C LEU A 252 -5.12 -5.03 -29.00
N LEU A 253 -6.34 -4.48 -28.97
CA LEU A 253 -6.83 -3.71 -27.83
C LEU A 253 -6.89 -4.57 -26.56
N ILE A 254 -7.38 -5.80 -26.66
CA ILE A 254 -7.42 -6.74 -25.53
C ILE A 254 -6.00 -7.04 -25.03
N MET A 255 -5.06 -7.33 -25.93
CA MET A 255 -3.66 -7.58 -25.57
C MET A 255 -3.00 -6.36 -24.92
N PHE A 256 -3.26 -5.15 -25.45
CA PHE A 256 -2.78 -3.91 -24.86
C PHE A 256 -3.30 -3.74 -23.42
N VAL A 257 -4.61 -3.92 -23.19
CA VAL A 257 -5.23 -3.78 -21.87
C VAL A 257 -4.68 -4.80 -20.88
N CYS A 258 -4.52 -6.06 -21.29
CA CYS A 258 -3.93 -7.10 -20.46
C CYS A 258 -2.47 -6.78 -20.09
N ALA A 259 -1.65 -6.39 -21.07
CA ALA A 259 -0.26 -6.01 -20.84
C ALA A 259 -0.14 -4.77 -19.95
N TYR A 260 -1.00 -3.76 -20.15
CA TYR A 260 -1.07 -2.57 -19.32
C TYR A 260 -1.43 -2.91 -17.87
N GLN A 261 -2.39 -3.82 -17.65
CA GLN A 261 -2.78 -4.22 -16.30
C GLN A 261 -1.67 -4.98 -15.56
N ILE A 262 -0.95 -5.86 -16.27
CA ILE A 262 0.23 -6.55 -15.74
C ILE A 262 1.32 -5.53 -15.39
N ALA A 263 1.64 -4.62 -16.32
CA ALA A 263 2.60 -3.55 -16.11
C ALA A 263 2.22 -2.66 -14.92
N ASN A 264 0.94 -2.32 -14.75
CA ASN A 264 0.45 -1.55 -13.62
C ASN A 264 0.70 -2.25 -12.28
N CYS A 265 0.52 -3.57 -12.22
CA CYS A 265 0.80 -4.36 -11.01
C CYS A 265 2.27 -4.20 -10.59
N PHE A 266 3.22 -4.45 -11.50
CA PHE A 266 4.65 -4.34 -11.20
C PHE A 266 5.11 -2.90 -11.00
N LEU A 267 4.73 -1.98 -11.90
CA LEU A 267 5.17 -0.59 -11.83
C LEU A 267 4.57 0.18 -10.66
N SER A 268 3.43 -0.26 -10.11
CA SER A 268 2.93 0.31 -8.85
C SER A 268 3.87 0.04 -7.67
N LEU A 269 4.53 -1.12 -7.65
CA LEU A 269 5.54 -1.45 -6.65
C LEU A 269 6.80 -0.61 -6.86
N TYR A 270 7.25 -0.46 -8.11
CA TYR A 270 8.37 0.42 -8.44
C TYR A 270 8.08 1.87 -8.07
N GLY A 271 6.87 2.36 -8.33
CA GLY A 271 6.46 3.71 -7.93
C GLY A 271 6.56 3.92 -6.43
N MET A 272 6.01 3.00 -5.63
CA MET A 272 6.16 3.05 -4.17
C MET A 272 7.62 3.09 -3.74
N ILE A 273 8.50 2.29 -4.36
CA ILE A 273 9.93 2.29 -4.04
C ILE A 273 10.60 3.60 -4.45
N ILE A 274 10.29 4.14 -5.63
CA ILE A 274 10.84 5.40 -6.13
C ILE A 274 10.40 6.55 -5.23
N ASP A 275 9.13 6.62 -4.86
CA ASP A 275 8.63 7.61 -3.89
C ASP A 275 9.39 7.49 -2.56
N THR A 276 9.78 6.26 -2.16
CA THR A 276 10.48 6.04 -0.89
C THR A 276 11.88 6.59 -0.99
N ILE A 277 12.56 6.26 -2.09
CA ILE A 277 13.93 6.69 -2.34
C ILE A 277 13.99 8.19 -2.53
N MET A 278 13.12 8.77 -3.35
CA MET A 278 13.06 10.22 -3.57
C MET A 278 12.84 10.94 -2.26
N LEU A 279 11.89 10.48 -1.44
CA LEU A 279 11.65 11.07 -0.14
C LEU A 279 12.87 10.92 0.79
N CYS A 280 13.46 9.73 0.88
CA CYS A 280 14.70 9.51 1.65
C CYS A 280 15.82 10.45 1.18
N CYS A 281 15.99 10.62 -0.13
CA CYS A 281 17.01 11.48 -0.71
C CYS A 281 16.73 12.96 -0.43
N THR A 282 15.49 13.41 -0.55
CA THR A 282 15.10 14.78 -0.19
C THR A 282 15.38 15.04 1.29
N GLU A 283 15.03 14.11 2.18
CA GLU A 283 15.33 14.21 3.61
C GLU A 283 16.85 14.24 3.87
N GLU A 284 17.63 13.38 3.19
CA GLU A 284 19.10 13.38 3.32
C GLU A 284 19.71 14.71 2.83
N MET A 285 19.20 15.28 1.74
CA MET A 285 19.66 16.59 1.23
C MET A 285 19.32 17.75 2.17
N VAL A 286 18.12 17.74 2.76
CA VAL A 286 17.73 18.75 3.77
C VAL A 286 18.61 18.64 5.01
N LEU A 287 18.87 17.43 5.50
CA LEU A 287 19.78 17.20 6.64
C LEU A 287 21.20 17.69 6.35
N LEU A 288 21.69 17.53 5.12
CA LEU A 288 23.01 18.02 4.71
C LEU A 288 23.07 19.54 4.59
N GLN A 289 21.96 20.17 4.22
CA GLN A 289 21.89 21.63 4.14
C GLN A 289 21.92 22.27 5.54
N ASP A 290 21.29 21.62 6.52
CA ASP A 290 21.25 22.08 7.91
C ASP A 290 22.56 21.80 8.67
N ASN A 291 23.29 20.73 8.32
CA ASN A 291 24.59 20.37 8.89
C ASN A 291 25.74 20.61 7.89
N THR A 292 26.18 21.86 7.77
CA THR A 292 27.28 22.27 6.88
C THR A 292 28.60 21.55 7.14
N GLU A 293 28.92 21.20 8.39
CA GLU A 293 30.11 20.40 8.73
C GLU A 293 30.05 18.97 8.16
N LEU A 294 28.87 18.33 8.24
CA LEU A 294 28.64 17.00 7.68
C LEU A 294 28.71 17.02 6.15
N ALA A 295 28.17 18.07 5.53
CA ALA A 295 28.27 18.30 4.08
C ALA A 295 29.72 18.53 3.62
N GLN A 296 30.53 19.21 4.42
CA GLN A 296 31.95 19.41 4.14
C GLN A 296 32.74 18.10 4.27
N GLN A 297 32.51 17.30 5.32
CA GLN A 297 33.12 15.97 5.45
C GLN A 297 32.75 15.06 4.28
N LEU A 298 31.48 15.07 3.86
CA LEU A 298 31.01 14.33 2.70
C LEU A 298 31.73 14.74 1.41
N LYS A 299 31.88 16.05 1.13
CA LYS A 299 32.59 16.55 -0.06
C LYS A 299 34.06 16.12 -0.08
N VAL A 300 34.75 16.20 1.05
CA VAL A 300 36.18 15.85 1.16
C VAL A 300 36.37 14.34 0.95
N THR A 301 35.52 13.51 1.53
CA THR A 301 35.62 12.04 1.39
C THR A 301 35.15 11.55 0.02
N PHE A 302 34.17 12.19 -0.61
CA PHE A 302 33.76 11.87 -2.00
C PHE A 302 34.89 12.16 -2.99
N SER A 303 35.62 13.28 -2.80
CA SER A 303 36.81 13.61 -3.59
C SER A 303 37.91 12.55 -3.44
N GLN A 304 38.13 12.02 -2.22
CA GLN A 304 39.10 10.96 -1.97
C GLN A 304 38.72 9.60 -2.59
N TYR A 305 37.43 9.27 -2.63
CA TYR A 305 36.96 8.02 -3.27
C TYR A 305 36.97 8.10 -4.80
N PHE A 306 36.62 9.27 -5.38
CA PHE A 306 36.69 9.49 -6.82
C PHE A 306 38.14 9.41 -7.33
N PHE A 307 39.10 9.91 -6.55
CA PHE A 307 40.54 9.81 -6.87
C PHE A 307 41.15 8.40 -6.70
N ARG A 308 40.47 7.46 -6.05
CA ARG A 308 40.93 6.05 -5.94
C ARG A 308 40.36 5.12 -7.01
N LEU A 309 39.43 5.62 -7.83
CA LEU A 309 38.77 4.87 -8.91
C LEU A 309 39.29 5.24 -10.31
N ASN A 310 40.22 6.21 -10.39
CA ASN A 310 41.12 6.44 -11.53
C ASN A 310 42.53 5.99 -11.16
#